data_AF-A0A915U8V5-F1
#
_entry.id   AF-A0A915U8V5-F1
#
_cell.length_a   1.000
_cell.length_b   1.000
_cell.length_c   1.000
_cell.angle_alpha   90.00
_cell.angle_beta   90.00
_cell.angle_gamma   90.00
#
_symmetry.space_group_name_H-M   'P 1'
#
loop_
_entity.id
_entity.type
_entity.pdbx_description
1 polymer ?
#
loop_
_entity_poly.entity_id
_entity_poly.type
_entity_poly.pdbx_seq_one_letter_code
_entity_poly.pdbx_strand_id
1 'polypeptide(L)'
;MPGYEAPVYIAWSASNRSALIRIPAARGLATRTEVRCPDPTCNPYLALAIMLKSGLDGVVNKLEAPPSVDQDIFSMTPAEKEAAGIDSLPANLHEAIEAMKANPIAKDALGEHIFTKYIEGKEKEWDCYRTAVTDWEINNYIARY
;
A
#
# COMPACT_ATOMS: atom_id res chain seq x y z
N MET A 1 -9.88 1.07 3.30
CA MET A 1 -10.95 1.61 4.18
C MET A 1 -10.45 1.65 5.62
N PRO A 2 -10.50 2.79 6.31
CA PRO A 2 -10.20 2.89 7.73
C PRO A 2 -11.12 2.01 8.60
N GLY A 3 -10.67 1.60 9.78
CA GLY A 3 -11.53 0.96 10.80
C GLY A 3 -11.60 -0.58 10.79
N TYR A 4 -10.93 -1.26 9.86
CA TYR A 4 -10.93 -2.73 9.74
C TYR A 4 -9.55 -3.37 10.03
N GLU A 5 -8.73 -2.72 10.85
CA GLU A 5 -7.32 -3.08 11.15
C GLU A 5 -6.36 -3.14 9.95
N ALA A 6 -6.85 -2.92 8.73
CA ALA A 6 -6.06 -2.80 7.52
C ALA A 6 -5.35 -1.44 7.45
N PRO A 7 -4.06 -1.39 7.08
CA PRO A 7 -3.34 -0.13 6.95
C PRO A 7 -3.85 0.65 5.73
N VAL A 8 -4.05 1.95 5.91
CA VAL A 8 -4.43 2.88 4.83
C VAL A 8 -3.48 4.08 4.76
N TYR A 9 -2.59 4.23 5.72
CA TYR A 9 -1.67 5.35 5.85
C TYR A 9 -0.22 4.87 5.86
N ILE A 10 0.66 5.62 5.20
CA ILE A 10 2.09 5.36 5.14
C ILE A 10 2.73 5.87 6.43
N ALA A 11 2.83 4.99 7.41
CA ALA A 11 3.44 5.26 8.70
C ALA A 11 4.04 3.98 9.29
N TRP A 12 4.95 4.14 10.26
CA TRP A 12 5.49 3.03 11.04
C TRP A 12 5.40 3.29 12.54
N SER A 13 5.22 2.23 13.33
CA SER A 13 5.18 2.30 14.80
C SER A 13 5.49 0.95 15.44
N ALA A 14 5.94 0.96 16.70
CA ALA A 14 6.16 -0.25 17.47
C ALA A 14 4.86 -0.86 18.06
N SER A 15 3.90 0.00 18.44
CA SER A 15 2.68 -0.40 19.16
C SER A 15 1.42 -0.30 18.30
N ASN A 16 1.44 0.52 17.26
CA ASN A 16 0.22 0.89 16.53
C ASN A 16 -0.20 -0.16 15.48
N ARG A 17 -1.44 -0.64 15.60
CA ARG A 17 -2.06 -1.57 14.63
C ARG A 17 -2.76 -0.86 13.47
N SER A 18 -2.72 0.46 13.39
CA SER A 18 -3.19 1.23 12.22
C SER A 18 -2.07 1.51 11.21
N ALA A 19 -0.82 1.39 11.63
CA ALA A 19 0.35 1.68 10.80
C ALA A 19 0.61 0.59 9.74
N LEU A 20 1.13 1.04 8.59
CA LEU A 20 1.57 0.19 7.48
C LEU A 20 2.70 -0.75 7.89
N ILE A 21 3.69 -0.20 8.60
CA ILE A 21 4.83 -0.94 9.11
C ILE A 21 4.74 -1.03 10.63
N ARG A 22 4.82 -2.25 11.16
CA ARG A 22 4.85 -2.49 12.61
C ARG A 22 6.20 -3.09 13.02
N ILE A 23 6.73 -2.63 14.15
CA ILE A 23 7.91 -3.21 14.80
C ILE A 23 7.47 -3.96 16.07
N PRO A 24 7.32 -5.30 16.03
CA PRO A 24 6.89 -6.08 17.18
C PRO A 24 7.81 -5.90 18.39
N ALA A 25 7.30 -6.12 19.61
CA ALA A 25 8.08 -5.96 20.84
C ALA A 25 9.23 -6.95 21.00
N ALA A 26 9.21 -8.08 20.29
CA ALA A 26 10.27 -9.09 20.34
C ALA A 26 11.62 -8.52 19.88
N ARG A 27 12.72 -8.94 20.54
CA ARG A 27 14.09 -8.46 20.30
C ARG A 27 15.06 -9.64 20.13
N GLY A 28 16.33 -9.33 19.82
CA GLY A 28 17.35 -10.34 19.52
C GLY A 28 17.12 -10.97 18.14
N LEU A 29 17.21 -12.30 18.06
CA LEU A 29 16.98 -13.05 16.80
C LEU A 29 15.55 -12.91 16.26
N ALA A 30 14.59 -12.51 17.09
CA ALA A 30 13.19 -12.32 16.70
C ALA A 30 12.85 -10.89 16.26
N THR A 31 13.85 -9.99 16.22
CA THR A 31 13.68 -8.61 15.74
C THR A 31 13.33 -8.62 14.26
N ARG A 32 12.20 -8.00 13.89
CA ARG A 32 11.70 -7.99 12.52
C ARG A 32 10.85 -6.76 12.24
N THR A 33 10.61 -6.52 10.95
CA THR A 33 9.69 -5.51 10.43
C THR A 33 8.46 -6.23 9.86
N GLU A 34 7.27 -5.83 10.29
CA GLU A 34 6.01 -6.38 9.77
C GLU A 34 5.39 -5.38 8.80
N VAL A 35 5.42 -5.69 7.50
CA VAL A 35 4.71 -4.93 6.45
C VAL A 35 3.30 -5.51 6.32
N ARG A 36 2.27 -4.67 6.52
CA ARG A 36 0.89 -5.14 6.74
C ARG A 36 -0.08 -4.87 5.59
N CYS A 37 0.36 -4.21 4.52
CA CYS A 37 -0.48 -3.98 3.33
C CYS A 37 -0.66 -5.18 2.39
N PRO A 38 0.27 -6.16 2.26
CA PRO A 38 0.03 -7.28 1.36
C PRO A 38 -1.14 -8.14 1.84
N ASP A 39 -2.03 -8.48 0.93
CA ASP A 39 -3.16 -9.38 1.17
C ASP A 39 -2.96 -10.74 0.46
N PRO A 40 -3.78 -11.77 0.76
CA PRO A 40 -3.62 -13.11 0.18
C PRO A 40 -3.84 -13.22 -1.34
N THR A 41 -4.33 -12.16 -2.01
CA THR A 41 -4.47 -12.12 -3.47
C THR A 41 -3.15 -11.80 -4.17
N CYS A 42 -2.16 -11.29 -3.43
CA CYS A 42 -0.84 -11.00 -3.96
C CYS A 42 -0.12 -12.26 -4.41
N ASN A 43 0.60 -12.18 -5.53
CA ASN A 43 1.60 -13.19 -5.85
C ASN A 43 2.75 -13.09 -4.84
N PRO A 44 3.02 -14.12 -4.01
CA PRO A 44 3.97 -14.01 -2.90
C PRO A 44 5.40 -13.77 -3.39
N TYR A 45 5.76 -14.28 -4.56
CA TYR A 45 7.10 -14.07 -5.13
C TYR A 45 7.32 -12.61 -5.54
N LEU A 46 6.34 -12.02 -6.23
CA LEU A 46 6.43 -10.62 -6.68
C LEU A 46 6.38 -9.66 -5.50
N ALA A 47 5.51 -9.93 -4.52
CA ALA A 47 5.41 -9.12 -3.31
C ALA A 47 6.73 -9.12 -2.52
N LEU A 48 7.33 -10.29 -2.30
CA LEU A 48 8.61 -10.41 -1.61
C LEU A 48 9.75 -9.73 -2.40
N ALA A 49 9.78 -9.88 -3.73
CA ALA A 49 10.80 -9.25 -4.56
C ALA A 49 10.78 -7.70 -4.44
N ILE A 50 9.59 -7.09 -4.53
CA ILE A 50 9.42 -5.64 -4.40
C ILE A 50 9.78 -5.20 -2.97
N MET A 51 9.23 -5.86 -1.95
CA MET A 51 9.50 -5.48 -0.55
C MET A 51 10.99 -5.57 -0.21
N LEU A 52 11.67 -6.63 -0.67
CA LEU A 52 13.11 -6.79 -0.47
C LEU A 52 13.89 -5.70 -1.20
N LYS A 53 13.58 -5.43 -2.47
CA LYS A 53 14.26 -4.39 -3.24
C LYS A 53 14.09 -3.00 -2.60
N SER A 54 12.87 -2.64 -2.17
CA SER A 54 12.61 -1.38 -1.48
C SER A 54 13.40 -1.25 -0.17
N GLY A 55 13.46 -2.33 0.62
CA GLY A 55 14.26 -2.34 1.85
C GLY A 55 15.76 -2.22 1.59
N LEU A 56 16.28 -2.93 0.57
CA LEU A 56 17.69 -2.85 0.18
C LEU A 56 18.06 -1.48 -0.36
N ASP A 57 17.19 -0.85 -1.15
CA ASP A 57 17.39 0.50 -1.65
C ASP A 57 17.58 1.50 -0.50
N GLY A 58 16.71 1.43 0.52
CA GLY A 58 16.84 2.25 1.73
C GLY A 58 18.16 2.05 2.47
N VAL A 59 18.65 0.81 2.57
CA VAL A 59 19.94 0.49 3.21
C VAL A 59 21.13 1.00 2.39
N VAL A 60 21.14 0.75 1.08
CA VAL A 60 22.23 1.14 0.17
C VAL A 60 22.36 2.66 0.10
N ASN A 61 21.23 3.35 -0.05
CA ASN A 61 21.17 4.80 -0.15
C ASN A 61 21.19 5.50 1.22
N LYS A 62 21.23 4.75 2.32
CA LYS A 62 21.22 5.26 3.70
C LYS A 62 20.08 6.25 3.96
N LEU A 63 18.89 5.91 3.48
CA LEU A 63 17.72 6.75 3.67
C LEU A 63 17.39 6.86 5.17
N GLU A 64 17.09 8.08 5.61
CA GLU A 64 16.63 8.30 6.97
C GLU A 64 15.16 7.86 7.09
N ALA A 65 14.88 7.04 8.11
CA ALA A 65 13.51 6.68 8.42
C ALA A 65 12.79 7.90 9.02
N PRO A 66 11.53 8.18 8.62
CA PRO A 66 10.75 9.23 9.25
C PRO A 66 10.50 8.91 10.73
N PRO A 67 10.09 9.90 11.55
CA PRO A 67 9.69 9.65 12.93
C PRO A 67 8.59 8.57 13.05
N SER A 68 8.57 7.83 14.16
CA SER A 68 7.48 6.88 14.43
C SER A 68 6.17 7.61 14.71
N VAL A 69 5.06 7.02 14.27
CA VAL A 69 3.71 7.56 14.51
C VAL A 69 2.99 6.68 15.52
N ASP A 70 3.16 7.03 16.81
CA ASP A 70 2.63 6.25 17.93
C ASP A 70 1.21 6.68 18.37
N GLN A 71 0.60 7.61 17.66
CA GLN A 71 -0.78 8.07 17.87
C GLN A 71 -1.76 7.27 17.00
N ASP A 72 -3.03 7.21 17.39
CA ASP A 72 -4.06 6.58 16.55
C ASP A 72 -4.33 7.42 15.30
N ILE A 73 -3.80 6.97 14.16
CA ILE A 73 -3.86 7.66 12.87
C ILE A 73 -5.31 7.78 12.38
N PHE A 74 -6.21 6.89 12.83
CA PHE A 74 -7.62 6.95 12.45
C PHE A 74 -8.35 8.13 13.10
N SER A 75 -7.92 8.54 14.29
CA SER A 75 -8.48 9.70 15.01
C SER A 75 -7.93 11.04 14.54
N MET A 76 -6.83 11.05 13.80
CA MET A 76 -6.21 12.29 13.31
C MET A 76 -7.04 12.94 12.20
N THR A 77 -7.18 14.25 12.29
CA THR A 77 -7.73 15.10 11.23
C THR A 77 -6.80 15.12 10.00
N PRO A 78 -7.31 15.51 8.81
CA PRO A 78 -6.46 15.64 7.62
C PRO A 78 -5.27 16.59 7.83
N ALA A 79 -5.47 17.71 8.53
CA ALA A 79 -4.41 18.68 8.81
C ALA A 79 -3.34 18.13 9.75
N GLU A 80 -3.71 17.33 10.76
CA GLU A 80 -2.75 16.68 11.65
C GLU A 80 -1.93 15.61 10.92
N LYS A 81 -2.54 14.88 9.97
CA LYS A 81 -1.83 13.90 9.14
C LYS A 81 -0.82 14.58 8.23
N GLU A 82 -1.22 15.66 7.57
CA GLU A 82 -0.32 16.46 6.72
C GLU A 82 0.84 17.04 7.53
N ALA A 83 0.57 17.62 8.70
CA ALA A 83 1.60 18.15 9.59
C ALA A 83 2.58 17.07 10.10
N ALA A 84 2.12 15.82 10.22
CA ALA A 84 2.93 14.67 10.59
C ALA A 84 3.61 13.97 9.39
N GLY A 85 3.40 14.45 8.16
CA GLY A 85 3.95 13.84 6.95
C GLY A 85 3.37 12.45 6.65
N ILE A 86 2.10 12.22 7.00
CA ILE A 86 1.43 10.93 6.83
C ILE A 86 0.62 10.94 5.54
N ASP A 87 1.14 10.25 4.53
CA ASP A 87 0.45 10.04 3.26
C ASP A 87 -0.54 8.87 3.32
N SER A 88 -1.51 8.86 2.40
CA SER A 88 -2.45 7.75 2.24
C SER A 88 -1.95 6.78 1.16
N LEU A 89 -2.26 5.49 1.35
CA LEU A 89 -2.10 4.50 0.28
C LEU A 89 -3.06 4.81 -0.89
N PRO A 90 -2.74 4.32 -2.10
CA PRO A 90 -3.65 4.44 -3.25
C PRO A 90 -5.06 3.96 -2.92
N ALA A 91 -6.08 4.74 -3.31
CA ALA A 91 -7.47 4.48 -2.96
C ALA A 91 -8.10 3.39 -3.84
N ASN A 92 -7.53 3.14 -5.01
CA ASN A 92 -8.01 2.18 -5.98
C ASN A 92 -6.86 1.55 -6.80
N LEU A 93 -7.18 0.52 -7.58
CA LEU A 93 -6.21 -0.20 -8.39
C LEU A 93 -5.54 0.71 -9.44
N HIS A 94 -6.27 1.67 -10.01
CA HIS A 94 -5.70 2.58 -11.00
C HIS A 94 -4.61 3.48 -10.41
N GLU A 95 -4.88 4.11 -9.27
CA GLU A 95 -3.87 4.90 -8.55
C GLU A 95 -2.65 4.06 -8.16
N ALA A 96 -2.84 2.80 -7.76
CA ALA A 96 -1.75 1.89 -7.45
C ALA A 96 -0.89 1.55 -8.68
N ILE A 97 -1.53 1.34 -9.84
CA ILE A 97 -0.83 1.12 -11.12
C ILE A 97 -0.01 2.35 -11.50
N GLU A 98 -0.58 3.55 -11.41
CA GLU A 98 0.14 4.79 -11.76
C GLU A 98 1.30 5.06 -10.81
N ALA A 99 1.11 4.85 -9.49
CA ALA A 99 2.19 4.95 -8.51
C ALA A 99 3.31 3.93 -8.79
N MET A 100 2.96 2.71 -9.20
CA MET A 100 3.94 1.69 -9.58
C MET A 100 4.70 2.05 -10.86
N LYS A 101 4.05 2.66 -11.86
CA LYS A 101 4.69 3.14 -13.10
C LYS A 101 5.68 4.28 -12.86
N ALA A 102 5.33 5.20 -11.97
CA ALA A 102 6.17 6.34 -11.63
C ALA A 102 7.41 5.93 -10.81
N ASN A 103 7.41 4.74 -10.19
CA ASN A 103 8.47 4.31 -9.30
C ASN A 103 9.50 3.40 -10.01
N PRO A 104 10.78 3.82 -10.12
CA PRO A 104 11.80 3.02 -10.80
C PRO A 104 12.11 1.68 -10.10
N ILE A 105 11.90 1.60 -8.78
CA ILE A 105 12.18 0.40 -7.98
C ILE A 105 11.37 -0.80 -8.47
N ALA A 106 10.11 -0.57 -8.86
CA ALA A 106 9.22 -1.65 -9.30
C ALA A 106 9.71 -2.30 -10.60
N LYS A 107 10.13 -1.50 -11.59
CA LYS A 107 10.68 -2.01 -12.85
C LYS A 107 12.00 -2.74 -12.61
N ASP A 108 12.86 -2.21 -11.76
CA ASP A 108 14.14 -2.84 -11.40
C ASP A 108 13.98 -4.16 -10.65
N ALA A 109 13.01 -4.24 -9.73
CA ALA A 109 12.76 -5.44 -8.93
C ALA A 109 12.18 -6.59 -9.78
N LEU A 110 11.25 -6.28 -10.68
CA LEU A 110 10.53 -7.28 -11.45
C LEU A 110 11.20 -7.61 -12.80
N GLY A 111 12.04 -6.70 -13.29
CA GLY A 111 12.56 -6.75 -14.65
C GLY A 111 11.52 -6.34 -15.70
N GLU A 112 12.00 -5.96 -16.87
CA GLU A 112 11.17 -5.34 -17.91
C GLU A 112 10.01 -6.21 -18.39
N HIS A 113 10.24 -7.51 -18.61
CA HIS A 113 9.21 -8.41 -19.11
C HIS A 113 8.04 -8.56 -18.13
N ILE A 114 8.33 -8.85 -16.85
CA ILE A 114 7.29 -9.06 -15.83
C ILE A 114 6.58 -7.75 -15.54
N PHE A 115 7.33 -6.65 -15.36
CA PHE A 115 6.77 -5.34 -15.08
C PHE A 115 5.74 -4.93 -16.15
N THR A 116 6.13 -4.97 -17.43
CA THR A 116 5.26 -4.56 -18.53
C THR A 116 4.00 -5.42 -18.61
N LYS A 117 4.14 -6.76 -18.51
CA LYS A 117 2.98 -7.66 -18.56
C LYS A 117 2.07 -7.59 -17.34
N TYR A 118 2.64 -7.30 -16.17
CA TYR A 118 1.87 -7.09 -14.96
C TYR A 118 1.00 -5.83 -15.10
N ILE A 119 1.58 -4.71 -15.54
CA ILE A 119 0.86 -3.46 -15.75
C ILE A 119 -0.24 -3.64 -16.81
N GLU A 120 0.07 -4.20 -17.98
CA GLU A 120 -0.92 -4.47 -19.03
C GLU A 120 -2.10 -5.33 -18.50
N GLY A 121 -1.81 -6.34 -17.67
CA GLY A 121 -2.83 -7.20 -17.08
C GLY A 121 -3.73 -6.45 -16.10
N LYS A 122 -3.13 -5.65 -15.21
CA LYS A 122 -3.87 -4.89 -14.19
C LYS A 122 -4.65 -3.72 -14.75
N GLU A 123 -4.19 -3.09 -15.82
CA GLU A 123 -4.97 -2.08 -16.54
C GLU A 123 -6.23 -2.66 -17.18
N LYS A 124 -6.14 -3.86 -17.79
CA LYS A 124 -7.32 -4.56 -18.33
C LYS A 124 -8.30 -4.96 -17.24
N GLU A 125 -7.79 -5.42 -16.10
CA GLU A 125 -8.60 -5.74 -14.92
C GLU A 125 -9.37 -4.51 -14.43
N TRP A 126 -8.69 -3.36 -14.33
CA TRP A 126 -9.31 -2.10 -13.96
C TRP A 126 -10.35 -1.63 -14.98
N ASP A 127 -10.04 -1.72 -16.28
CA ASP A 127 -10.95 -1.31 -17.36
C ASP A 127 -12.24 -2.14 -17.35
N CYS A 128 -12.12 -3.45 -17.12
CA CYS A 128 -13.26 -4.34 -16.94
C CYS A 128 -14.10 -3.94 -15.72
N TYR A 129 -13.48 -3.57 -14.61
CA TYR A 129 -14.20 -3.15 -13.40
C TYR A 129 -14.95 -1.84 -13.59
N ARG A 130 -14.28 -0.79 -14.10
CA ARG A 130 -14.86 0.56 -14.21
C ARG A 130 -15.97 0.69 -15.25
N THR A 131 -16.09 -0.27 -16.18
CA THR A 131 -17.11 -0.30 -17.23
C THR A 131 -18.31 -1.17 -16.85
N ALA A 132 -18.22 -1.91 -15.75
CA ALA A 132 -19.31 -2.74 -15.26
C ALA A 132 -20.40 -1.89 -14.58
N VAL A 133 -21.66 -2.26 -14.80
CA VAL A 133 -22.79 -1.77 -13.99
C VAL A 133 -23.06 -2.79 -12.90
N THR A 134 -22.94 -2.35 -11.65
CA THR A 134 -23.06 -3.17 -10.44
C THR A 134 -24.48 -3.11 -9.88
N ASP A 135 -24.81 -4.11 -9.04
CA ASP A 135 -26.08 -4.12 -8.31
C ASP A 135 -26.26 -2.88 -7.43
N TRP A 136 -25.17 -2.28 -6.94
CA TRP A 136 -25.25 -1.06 -6.15
C TRP A 136 -25.85 0.10 -6.98
N GLU A 137 -25.38 0.29 -8.23
CA GLU A 137 -25.90 1.35 -9.11
C GLU A 137 -27.36 1.09 -9.47
N ILE A 138 -27.71 -0.15 -9.81
CA ILE A 138 -29.09 -0.55 -10.14
C ILE A 138 -30.01 -0.22 -8.96
N ASN A 139 -29.67 -0.69 -7.76
CA ASN A 139 -30.50 -0.51 -6.56
C ASN A 139 -30.62 0.96 -6.11
N ASN A 140 -29.67 1.83 -6.45
CA ASN A 140 -29.68 3.24 -6.03
C ASN A 140 -30.28 4.19 -7.07
N TYR A 141 -30.16 3.89 -8.37
CA TYR A 141 -30.51 4.83 -9.43
C TYR A 141 -31.76 4.45 -10.20
N ILE A 142 -32.00 3.16 -10.51
CA ILE A 142 -33.05 2.75 -11.45
C ILE A 142 -34.49 3.12 -11.02
N ALA A 143 -34.72 3.20 -9.70
CA ALA A 143 -36.02 3.55 -9.12
C ALA A 143 -36.11 5.03 -8.74
N ARG A 144 -35.00 5.76 -8.75
CA ARG A 144 -34.92 7.17 -8.33
C ARG A 144 -34.83 8.14 -9.51
N TYR A 145 -34.30 7.70 -10.64
CA TYR A 145 -34.14 8.44 -11.89
C TYR A 145 -34.74 7.63 -13.04
#